data_AF-A0A923QAV5-F1
#
_entry.id   AF-A0A923QAV5-F1
#
_cell.length_a   1.000
_cell.length_b   1.000
_cell.length_c   1.000
_cell.angle_alpha   90.00
_cell.angle_beta   90.00
_cell.angle_gamma   90.00
#
_symmetry.space_group_name_H-M   'P 1'
#
loop_
_entity.id
_entity.type
_entity.pdbx_description
1 polymer ?
#
loop_
_entity_poly.entity_id
_entity_poly.type
_entity_poly.pdbx_seq_one_letter_code
_entity_poly.pdbx_strand_id
1 'polypeptide(L)'
;TALPSDLTRAPIASFASHSSAGPHAAGGSFYVFWQAAYHLFGQWHPRGGSQSLTTALIHRLEGWGGEVRTGAVVERIDARGGTARAVVLEGGQRVEASAVVTAVDVQTALLDLLDPPLGGRDGVELKAAHRGNAVQMLVHLATDKLPPYPNARPGDWNGLQSHVDTLDELRRGFLSAEGRRLPYPVSTYCFTPSVYDDSLAPAGKHTVYLACPCAPYDVEGGWESQQEVFADAMIAQVEAHAPGFTASITDRHIRTPTFMARELRWPGAHPMQLDISLDQLAFMRPTRRLSGHTVPGVAGLYTCGASTAPVGGIAGSSGKAAALELLKAQP
;
A
#
# COMPACT_ATOMS: atom_id res chain seq x y z
N THR A 1 -25.43 -12.49 -12.67
CA THR A 1 -24.83 -12.84 -13.97
C THR A 1 -23.41 -13.29 -13.71
N ALA A 2 -23.06 -14.54 -14.03
CA ALA A 2 -21.70 -15.05 -13.81
C ALA A 2 -20.76 -14.53 -14.92
N LEU A 3 -19.52 -14.21 -14.56
CA LEU A 3 -18.45 -13.86 -15.51
C LEU A 3 -18.09 -15.12 -16.33
N PRO A 4 -18.26 -15.12 -17.66
CA PRO A 4 -18.35 -16.35 -18.45
C PRO A 4 -17.01 -17.01 -18.79
N SER A 5 -15.89 -16.31 -18.64
CA SER A 5 -14.55 -16.80 -19.05
C SER A 5 -13.43 -16.27 -18.17
N ASP A 6 -12.27 -16.92 -18.22
CA ASP A 6 -11.06 -16.43 -17.52
C ASP A 6 -10.60 -15.06 -18.00
N LEU A 7 -10.79 -14.74 -19.28
CA LEU A 7 -10.51 -13.39 -19.82
C LEU A 7 -11.35 -12.28 -19.15
N THR A 8 -12.45 -12.63 -18.50
CA THR A 8 -13.26 -11.68 -17.71
C THR A 8 -13.04 -11.83 -16.21
N ARG A 9 -12.88 -13.07 -15.72
CA ARG A 9 -12.66 -13.35 -14.29
C ARG A 9 -11.28 -12.93 -13.82
N ALA A 10 -10.24 -13.22 -14.60
CA ALA A 10 -8.86 -12.99 -14.21
C ALA A 10 -8.58 -11.50 -13.99
N PRO A 11 -8.89 -10.56 -14.91
CA PRO A 11 -8.64 -9.13 -14.66
C PRO A 11 -9.40 -8.57 -13.45
N ILE A 12 -10.64 -9.02 -13.21
CA ILE A 12 -11.46 -8.61 -12.06
C ILE A 12 -10.87 -9.15 -10.75
N ALA A 13 -10.50 -10.43 -10.71
CA ALA A 13 -9.86 -11.04 -9.54
C ALA A 13 -8.47 -10.44 -9.28
N SER A 14 -7.72 -10.15 -10.35
CA SER A 14 -6.42 -9.50 -10.29
C SER A 14 -6.55 -8.12 -9.63
N PHE A 15 -7.48 -7.30 -10.11
CA PHE A 15 -7.75 -6.03 -9.47
C PHE A 15 -8.11 -6.21 -7.98
N ALA A 16 -8.92 -7.21 -7.64
CA ALA A 16 -9.27 -7.48 -6.24
C ALA A 16 -8.03 -7.80 -5.39
N SER A 17 -7.07 -8.53 -5.97
CA SER A 17 -5.81 -8.91 -5.35
C SER A 17 -4.85 -7.73 -5.06
N HIS A 18 -5.18 -6.49 -5.45
CA HIS A 18 -4.47 -5.30 -4.94
C HIS A 18 -4.56 -5.16 -3.41
N SER A 19 -5.53 -5.82 -2.77
CA SER A 19 -5.61 -5.93 -1.30
C SER A 19 -4.62 -6.93 -0.69
N SER A 20 -3.69 -7.48 -1.47
CA SER A 20 -2.76 -8.54 -1.05
C SER A 20 -3.44 -9.84 -0.62
N ALA A 21 -4.65 -10.11 -1.14
CA ALA A 21 -5.37 -11.36 -0.94
C ALA A 21 -5.56 -12.10 -2.27
N GLY A 22 -5.21 -13.39 -2.29
CA GLY A 22 -5.39 -14.23 -3.46
C GLY A 22 -6.84 -14.70 -3.64
N PRO A 23 -7.22 -15.16 -4.84
CA PRO A 23 -8.56 -15.64 -5.13
C PRO A 23 -8.96 -16.91 -4.36
N HIS A 24 -8.00 -17.64 -3.78
CA HIS A 24 -8.24 -18.79 -2.91
C HIS A 24 -8.60 -18.38 -1.47
N ALA A 25 -8.27 -17.17 -1.05
CA ALA A 25 -8.48 -16.71 0.32
C ALA A 25 -9.97 -16.41 0.57
N ALA A 26 -10.46 -16.80 1.75
CA ALA A 26 -11.80 -16.45 2.18
C ALA A 26 -11.95 -14.92 2.26
N GLY A 27 -12.93 -14.37 1.53
CA GLY A 27 -13.11 -12.92 1.43
C GLY A 27 -12.14 -12.19 0.49
N GLY A 28 -11.25 -12.91 -0.22
CA GLY A 28 -10.27 -12.31 -1.14
C GLY A 28 -10.89 -11.54 -2.31
N SER A 29 -12.17 -11.76 -2.61
CA SER A 29 -12.92 -10.99 -3.61
C SER A 29 -13.54 -9.70 -3.08
N PHE A 30 -13.42 -9.37 -1.79
CA PHE A 30 -14.04 -8.18 -1.20
C PHE A 30 -13.67 -6.89 -1.94
N TYR A 31 -12.42 -6.80 -2.38
CA TYR A 31 -11.90 -5.61 -3.08
C TYR A 31 -12.46 -5.43 -4.50
N VAL A 32 -13.18 -6.42 -5.07
CA VAL A 32 -13.98 -6.23 -6.30
C VAL A 32 -14.98 -5.09 -6.15
N PHE A 33 -15.48 -4.84 -4.93
CA PHE A 33 -16.38 -3.72 -4.66
C PHE A 33 -15.75 -2.37 -5.04
N TRP A 34 -14.45 -2.19 -4.85
CA TRP A 34 -13.74 -0.96 -5.23
C TRP A 34 -13.69 -0.78 -6.75
N GLN A 35 -13.60 -1.88 -7.51
CA GLN A 35 -13.66 -1.82 -8.96
C GLN A 35 -15.01 -1.29 -9.44
N ALA A 36 -16.11 -1.79 -8.86
CA ALA A 36 -17.44 -1.30 -9.15
C ALA A 36 -17.57 0.19 -8.78
N ALA A 37 -17.03 0.60 -7.63
CA ALA A 37 -17.01 2.01 -7.21
C ALA A 37 -16.24 2.89 -8.22
N TYR A 38 -15.11 2.45 -8.76
CA TYR A 38 -14.37 3.20 -9.79
C TYR A 38 -15.16 3.33 -11.10
N HIS A 39 -15.95 2.31 -11.48
CA HIS A 39 -16.84 2.43 -12.65
C HIS A 39 -18.00 3.40 -12.41
N LEU A 40 -18.48 3.55 -11.17
CA LEU A 40 -19.61 4.43 -10.84
C LEU A 40 -19.19 5.87 -10.56
N PHE A 41 -18.04 6.07 -9.90
CA PHE A 41 -17.59 7.38 -9.38
C PHE A 41 -16.33 7.90 -10.08
N GLY A 42 -15.71 7.09 -10.94
CA GLY A 42 -14.46 7.41 -11.62
C GLY A 42 -13.22 7.09 -10.80
N GLN A 43 -12.09 7.09 -11.51
CA GLN A 43 -10.75 7.01 -10.94
C GLN A 43 -10.01 8.31 -11.30
N TRP A 44 -9.23 8.83 -10.36
CA TRP A 44 -8.60 10.14 -10.48
C TRP A 44 -7.10 10.03 -10.24
N HIS A 45 -6.34 10.83 -10.99
CA HIS A 45 -4.90 10.96 -10.86
C HIS A 45 -4.55 12.43 -10.54
N PRO A 46 -3.87 12.72 -9.42
CA PRO A 46 -3.37 14.05 -9.17
C PRO A 46 -2.24 14.37 -10.15
N ARG A 47 -2.35 15.48 -10.87
CA ARG A 47 -1.26 15.98 -11.74
C ARG A 47 0.03 16.13 -10.94
N GLY A 48 1.15 15.66 -11.49
CA GLY A 48 2.43 15.54 -10.79
C GLY A 48 2.55 14.29 -9.92
N GLY A 49 1.61 13.34 -10.03
CA GLY A 49 1.60 12.10 -9.26
C GLY A 49 1.21 12.23 -7.79
N SER A 50 1.28 11.11 -7.06
CA SER A 50 0.80 11.00 -5.67
C SER A 50 1.43 12.00 -4.70
N GLN A 51 2.69 12.39 -4.92
CA GLN A 51 3.39 13.40 -4.13
C GLN A 51 2.67 14.76 -4.14
N SER A 52 1.99 15.11 -5.24
CA SER A 52 1.29 16.39 -5.35
C SER A 52 0.09 16.48 -4.42
N LEU A 53 -0.58 15.35 -4.13
CA LEU A 53 -1.63 15.30 -3.12
C LEU A 53 -1.06 15.56 -1.72
N THR A 54 0.02 14.90 -1.35
CA THR A 54 0.71 15.12 -0.06
C THR A 54 1.18 16.56 0.08
N THR A 55 1.78 17.12 -0.98
CA THR A 55 2.27 18.50 -1.02
C THR A 55 1.12 19.49 -0.81
N ALA A 56 -0.04 19.28 -1.46
CA ALA A 56 -1.22 20.11 -1.26
C ALA A 56 -1.76 20.04 0.18
N LEU A 57 -1.73 18.87 0.81
CA LEU A 57 -2.12 18.70 2.22
C LEU A 57 -1.15 19.41 3.18
N ILE A 58 0.16 19.34 2.92
CA ILE A 58 1.18 20.06 3.68
C ILE A 58 0.97 21.57 3.58
N HIS A 59 0.82 22.11 2.37
CA HIS A 59 0.55 23.55 2.19
C HIS A 59 -0.74 23.98 2.91
N ARG A 60 -1.77 23.13 2.93
CA ARG A 60 -3.00 23.43 3.66
C ARG A 60 -2.79 23.44 5.17
N LEU A 61 -2.01 22.50 5.70
CA LEU A 61 -1.64 22.44 7.12
C LEU A 61 -0.84 23.69 7.53
N GLU A 62 0.18 24.06 6.76
CA GLU A 62 1.01 25.24 7.01
C GLU A 62 0.21 26.54 6.92
N GLY A 63 -0.73 26.63 5.98
CA GLY A 63 -1.67 27.75 5.88
C GLY A 63 -2.58 27.92 7.10
N TRP A 64 -2.71 26.90 7.95
CA TRP A 64 -3.40 26.96 9.24
C TRP A 64 -2.44 27.15 10.43
N GLY A 65 -1.15 27.40 10.18
CA GLY A 65 -0.12 27.55 11.19
C GLY A 65 0.46 26.24 11.72
N GLY A 66 0.15 25.11 11.06
CA GLY A 66 0.81 23.83 11.35
C GLY A 66 2.27 23.82 10.89
N GLU A 67 3.08 22.96 11.50
CA GLU A 67 4.50 22.79 11.17
C GLU A 67 4.76 21.36 10.69
N VAL A 68 5.61 21.19 9.68
CA VAL A 68 6.10 19.89 9.23
C VAL A 68 7.59 19.77 9.51
N ARG A 69 7.99 18.72 10.24
CA ARG A 69 9.39 18.41 10.53
C ARG A 69 9.79 17.10 9.85
N THR A 70 10.67 17.19 8.86
CA THR A 70 11.29 16.02 8.21
C THR A 70 12.64 15.70 8.89
N GLY A 71 13.10 14.45 8.80
CA GLY A 71 14.32 14.03 9.50
C GLY A 71 14.18 13.97 11.03
N ALA A 72 12.94 14.03 11.53
CA ALA A 72 12.60 13.98 12.95
C ALA A 72 11.96 12.62 13.29
N VAL A 73 12.79 11.58 13.39
CA VAL A 73 12.31 10.22 13.69
C VAL A 73 11.82 10.17 15.14
N VAL A 74 10.58 9.72 15.35
CA VAL A 74 10.02 9.49 16.70
C VAL A 74 10.53 8.14 17.22
N GLU A 75 11.26 8.14 18.33
CA GLU A 75 11.73 6.92 19.02
C GLU A 75 10.75 6.44 20.10
N ARG A 76 9.92 7.35 20.63
CA ARG A 76 9.00 7.02 21.74
C ARG A 76 7.78 7.93 21.78
N ILE A 77 6.60 7.35 22.04
CA ILE A 77 5.39 8.06 22.45
C ILE A 77 5.30 7.95 23.98
N ASP A 78 5.46 9.06 24.70
CA ASP A 78 5.41 9.04 26.16
C ASP A 78 3.98 9.12 26.66
N ALA A 79 3.53 8.01 27.26
CA ALA A 79 2.21 7.84 27.83
C ALA A 79 2.24 7.43 29.32
N ARG A 80 3.35 7.67 30.03
CA ARG A 80 3.46 7.34 31.45
C ARG A 80 2.39 8.06 32.25
N GLY A 81 1.66 7.31 33.08
CA GLY A 81 0.48 7.81 33.79
C GLY A 81 -0.83 7.71 32.99
N GLY A 82 -0.85 6.97 31.88
CA GLY A 82 -2.07 6.66 31.13
C GLY A 82 -2.59 7.80 30.25
N THR A 83 -1.74 8.79 29.94
CA THR A 83 -2.06 9.88 29.01
C THR A 83 -0.86 10.16 28.12
N ALA A 84 -1.02 10.16 26.80
CA ALA A 84 0.01 10.57 25.87
C ALA A 84 0.21 12.08 25.95
N ARG A 85 1.41 12.50 26.37
CA ARG A 85 1.76 13.92 26.62
C ARG A 85 2.89 14.44 25.75
N ALA A 86 3.66 13.55 25.14
CA ALA A 86 4.77 13.94 24.30
C ALA A 86 5.17 12.83 23.34
N VAL A 87 5.96 13.21 22.34
CA VAL A 87 6.82 12.29 21.62
C VAL A 87 8.28 12.64 21.91
N VAL A 88 9.13 11.62 21.91
CA VAL A 88 10.58 11.79 22.00
C VAL A 88 11.17 11.39 20.66
N LEU A 89 12.00 12.25 20.12
CA LEU A 89 12.69 12.06 18.86
C LEU A 89 14.02 11.35 19.09
N GLU A 90 14.56 10.71 18.05
CA GLU A 90 15.93 10.22 18.04
C GLU A 90 16.90 11.33 18.52
N GLY A 91 17.78 10.99 19.46
CA GLY A 91 18.65 11.96 20.13
C GLY A 91 18.07 12.57 21.41
N GLY A 92 16.86 12.15 21.82
CA GLY A 92 16.28 12.45 23.12
C GLY A 92 15.50 13.76 23.22
N GLN A 93 15.34 14.49 22.11
CA GLN A 93 14.53 15.71 22.09
C GLN A 93 13.06 15.37 22.39
N ARG A 94 12.51 15.99 23.42
CA ARG A 94 11.11 15.84 23.80
C ARG A 94 10.25 16.94 23.17
N VAL A 95 9.15 16.55 22.52
CA VAL A 95 8.14 17.45 21.97
C VAL A 95 6.83 17.24 22.73
N GLU A 96 6.47 18.22 23.57
CA GLU A 96 5.22 18.20 24.34
C GLU A 96 4.01 18.41 23.42
N ALA A 97 2.91 17.71 23.73
CA ALA A 97 1.65 17.81 23.01
C ALA A 97 0.45 17.56 23.94
N SER A 98 -0.66 18.25 23.68
CA SER A 98 -1.91 17.99 24.42
C SER A 98 -2.61 16.69 23.98
N ALA A 99 -2.31 16.22 22.77
CA ALA A 99 -2.75 14.96 22.21
C ALA A 99 -1.76 14.50 21.13
N VAL A 100 -1.71 13.18 20.88
CA VAL A 100 -0.89 12.56 19.84
C VAL A 100 -1.81 11.78 18.90
N VAL A 101 -1.72 12.09 17.61
CA VAL A 101 -2.36 11.30 16.54
C VAL A 101 -1.25 10.61 15.75
N THR A 102 -1.26 9.28 15.69
CA THR A 102 -0.25 8.52 14.97
C THR A 102 -0.82 7.85 13.72
N ALA A 103 -0.16 8.09 12.59
CA ALA A 103 -0.41 7.41 11.31
C ALA A 103 0.64 6.31 11.01
N VAL A 104 1.52 6.02 11.97
CA VAL A 104 2.48 4.91 11.91
C VAL A 104 1.71 3.59 11.95
N ASP A 105 2.26 2.54 11.33
CA ASP A 105 1.72 1.17 11.48
C ASP A 105 1.37 0.89 12.94
N VAL A 106 0.13 0.45 13.18
CA VAL A 106 -0.42 0.40 14.53
C VAL A 106 0.29 -0.61 15.45
N GLN A 107 0.86 -1.68 14.89
CA GLN A 107 1.71 -2.59 15.67
C GLN A 107 3.00 -1.87 16.08
N THR A 108 3.71 -1.22 15.17
CA THR A 108 4.89 -0.40 15.51
C THR A 108 4.57 0.71 16.51
N ALA A 109 3.48 1.45 16.27
CA ALA A 109 3.12 2.57 17.12
C ALA A 109 2.81 2.15 18.56
N LEU A 110 2.06 1.07 18.75
CA LEU A 110 1.52 0.70 20.07
C LEU A 110 2.30 -0.40 20.77
N LEU A 111 3.07 -1.22 20.06
CA LEU A 111 3.88 -2.30 20.66
C LEU A 111 5.37 -1.93 20.78
N ASP A 112 5.88 -1.06 19.91
CA ASP A 112 7.30 -0.72 19.88
C ASP A 112 7.57 0.71 20.37
N LEU A 113 6.80 1.71 19.89
CA LEU A 113 7.06 3.13 20.20
C LEU A 113 6.36 3.64 21.48
N LEU A 114 5.22 3.06 21.85
CA LEU A 114 4.48 3.49 23.03
C LEU A 114 5.21 3.11 24.33
N ASP A 115 5.33 4.07 25.27
CA ASP A 115 5.93 3.83 26.60
C ASP A 115 4.93 4.09 27.73
N PRO A 116 4.51 3.05 28.49
CA PRO A 116 4.83 1.62 28.27
C PRO A 116 4.07 1.04 27.06
N PRO A 117 4.57 -0.04 26.41
CA PRO A 117 3.88 -0.68 25.30
C PRO A 117 2.46 -1.12 25.68
N LEU A 118 1.57 -1.14 24.68
CA LEU A 118 0.19 -1.60 24.88
C LEU A 118 0.20 -3.04 25.39
N GLY A 119 -0.23 -3.20 26.64
CA GLY A 119 -0.18 -4.47 27.36
C GLY A 119 -1.53 -5.19 27.42
N GLY A 120 -1.56 -6.24 28.26
CA GLY A 120 -2.77 -7.00 28.56
C GLY A 120 -3.39 -7.64 27.31
N ARG A 121 -4.72 -7.78 27.34
CA ARG A 121 -5.48 -8.40 26.24
C ARG A 121 -5.33 -7.62 24.93
N ASP A 122 -5.24 -6.31 24.99
CA ASP A 122 -5.27 -5.42 23.82
C ASP A 122 -3.95 -5.50 23.05
N GLY A 123 -2.83 -5.55 23.79
CA GLY A 123 -1.52 -5.83 23.21
C GLY A 123 -1.41 -7.23 22.60
N VAL A 124 -1.97 -8.26 23.27
CA VAL A 124 -1.96 -9.64 22.75
C VAL A 124 -2.77 -9.77 21.47
N GLU A 125 -4.00 -9.22 21.44
CA GLU A 125 -4.84 -9.23 20.24
C GLU A 125 -4.19 -8.44 19.10
N LEU A 126 -3.61 -7.27 19.39
CA LEU A 126 -2.91 -6.48 18.38
C LEU A 126 -1.67 -7.19 17.84
N LYS A 127 -0.90 -7.89 18.68
CA LYS A 127 0.26 -8.68 18.23
C LYS A 127 -0.15 -9.86 17.33
N ALA A 128 -1.36 -10.38 17.52
CA ALA A 128 -1.91 -11.46 16.69
C ALA A 128 -2.50 -10.96 15.35
N ALA A 129 -2.69 -9.64 15.17
CA ALA A 129 -3.06 -9.07 13.89
C ALA A 129 -1.99 -9.43 12.84
N HIS A 130 -2.42 -9.95 11.71
CA HIS A 130 -1.56 -10.63 10.76
C HIS A 130 -1.38 -9.82 9.47
N ARG A 131 -0.21 -10.04 8.88
CA ARG A 131 0.17 -9.62 7.53
C ARG A 131 0.75 -10.83 6.81
N GLY A 132 0.21 -11.13 5.64
CA GLY A 132 0.63 -12.24 4.81
C GLY A 132 1.97 -11.99 4.13
N ASN A 133 2.55 -13.06 3.59
CA ASN A 133 3.78 -12.96 2.81
C ASN A 133 3.54 -12.54 1.36
N ALA A 134 2.29 -12.54 0.87
CA ALA A 134 1.96 -12.09 -0.47
C ALA A 134 1.74 -10.56 -0.49
N VAL A 135 2.73 -9.83 -0.98
CA VAL A 135 2.74 -8.36 -1.05
C VAL A 135 3.07 -7.90 -2.47
N GLN A 136 3.53 -6.66 -2.61
CA GLN A 136 3.84 -6.08 -3.92
C GLN A 136 5.34 -5.91 -4.15
N MET A 137 5.75 -6.07 -5.40
CA MET A 137 7.03 -5.58 -5.90
C MET A 137 6.76 -4.63 -7.06
N LEU A 138 7.53 -3.54 -7.14
CA LEU A 138 7.40 -2.54 -8.19
C LEU A 138 8.70 -2.46 -9.01
N VAL A 139 8.54 -2.28 -10.32
CA VAL A 139 9.64 -1.96 -11.25
C VAL A 139 9.25 -0.70 -12.00
N HIS A 140 9.93 0.41 -11.72
CA HIS A 140 9.76 1.66 -12.46
C HIS A 140 10.68 1.66 -13.67
N LEU A 141 10.19 2.14 -14.80
CA LEU A 141 10.87 2.12 -16.09
C LEU A 141 10.75 3.50 -16.73
N ALA A 142 11.87 4.02 -17.21
CA ALA A 142 11.89 5.12 -18.16
C ALA A 142 11.95 4.53 -19.57
N THR A 143 11.09 5.01 -20.47
CA THR A 143 10.95 4.47 -21.82
C THR A 143 10.90 5.59 -22.85
N ASP A 144 11.34 5.32 -24.07
CA ASP A 144 11.32 6.28 -25.18
C ASP A 144 10.13 6.16 -26.13
N LYS A 145 9.27 5.18 -25.89
CA LYS A 145 7.97 4.99 -26.54
C LYS A 145 7.02 4.28 -25.59
N LEU A 146 5.73 4.38 -25.88
CA LEU A 146 4.71 3.60 -25.18
C LEU A 146 4.90 2.09 -25.44
N PRO A 147 4.49 1.21 -24.50
CA PRO A 147 4.41 -0.23 -24.77
C PRO A 147 3.59 -0.49 -26.05
N PRO A 148 4.17 -1.08 -27.11
CA PRO A 148 3.53 -1.19 -28.42
C PRO A 148 2.54 -2.36 -28.49
N TYR A 149 1.44 -2.28 -27.73
CA TYR A 149 0.39 -3.30 -27.74
C TYR A 149 -0.25 -3.44 -29.14
N PRO A 150 -0.36 -4.65 -29.71
CA PRO A 150 -1.05 -4.88 -30.97
C PRO A 150 -2.50 -4.41 -30.92
N ASN A 151 -2.96 -3.71 -31.96
CA ASN A 151 -4.33 -3.18 -32.09
C ASN A 151 -4.74 -2.17 -31.00
N ALA A 152 -3.78 -1.57 -30.29
CA ALA A 152 -4.08 -0.54 -29.31
C ALA A 152 -4.78 0.67 -29.94
N ARG A 153 -5.76 1.20 -29.22
CA ARG A 153 -6.55 2.37 -29.59
C ARG A 153 -6.09 3.58 -28.77
N PRO A 154 -6.35 4.80 -29.25
CA PRO A 154 -6.16 6.00 -28.44
C PRO A 154 -6.84 5.86 -27.07
N GLY A 155 -6.08 6.07 -25.99
CA GLY A 155 -6.56 5.99 -24.61
C GLY A 155 -6.42 4.62 -23.94
N ASP A 156 -6.04 3.55 -24.63
CA ASP A 156 -5.90 2.22 -24.00
C ASP A 156 -4.80 2.20 -22.90
N TRP A 157 -3.78 3.08 -22.98
CA TRP A 157 -2.75 3.27 -21.94
C TRP A 157 -3.21 4.09 -20.73
N ASN A 158 -4.41 4.70 -20.77
CA ASN A 158 -4.92 5.46 -19.62
C ASN A 158 -5.33 4.55 -18.46
N GLY A 159 -5.66 3.29 -18.77
CA GLY A 159 -6.02 2.28 -17.79
C GLY A 159 -4.82 1.53 -17.22
N LEU A 160 -5.12 0.60 -16.33
CA LEU A 160 -4.24 -0.49 -15.95
C LEU A 160 -4.24 -1.55 -17.06
N GLN A 161 -3.06 -1.97 -17.53
CA GLN A 161 -2.93 -3.16 -18.39
C GLN A 161 -2.59 -4.37 -17.51
N SER A 162 -3.50 -5.34 -17.44
CA SER A 162 -3.32 -6.57 -16.66
C SER A 162 -2.79 -7.69 -17.53
N HIS A 163 -1.59 -8.20 -17.21
CA HIS A 163 -0.97 -9.38 -17.80
C HIS A 163 -1.19 -10.59 -16.88
N VAL A 164 -2.46 -10.89 -16.62
CA VAL A 164 -2.92 -12.02 -15.83
C VAL A 164 -4.07 -12.65 -16.59
N ASP A 165 -3.80 -13.75 -17.27
CA ASP A 165 -4.70 -14.31 -18.26
C ASP A 165 -5.72 -15.27 -17.64
N THR A 166 -5.34 -15.95 -16.55
CA THR A 166 -6.21 -16.91 -15.87
C THR A 166 -6.31 -16.71 -14.37
N LEU A 167 -7.45 -17.12 -13.80
CA LEU A 167 -7.65 -17.11 -12.35
C LEU A 167 -6.70 -18.08 -11.64
N ASP A 168 -6.37 -19.20 -12.30
CA ASP A 168 -5.48 -20.20 -11.72
C ASP A 168 -4.02 -19.73 -11.67
N GLU A 169 -3.55 -18.97 -12.67
CA GLU A 169 -2.24 -18.32 -12.61
C GLU A 169 -2.13 -17.37 -11.43
N LEU A 170 -3.14 -16.50 -11.24
CA LEU A 170 -3.20 -15.60 -10.09
C LEU A 170 -3.18 -16.39 -8.77
N ARG A 171 -4.01 -17.44 -8.66
CA ARG A 171 -4.07 -18.33 -7.50
C ARG A 171 -2.71 -18.95 -7.20
N ARG A 172 -2.06 -19.56 -8.19
CA ARG A 172 -0.73 -20.17 -8.04
C ARG A 172 0.32 -19.13 -7.65
N GLY A 173 0.21 -17.92 -8.19
CA GLY A 173 1.11 -16.83 -7.84
C GLY A 173 1.06 -16.47 -6.36
N PHE A 174 -0.14 -16.31 -5.80
CA PHE A 174 -0.32 -16.08 -4.37
C PHE A 174 0.17 -17.25 -3.52
N LEU A 175 -0.16 -18.50 -3.88
CA LEU A 175 0.32 -19.68 -3.15
C LEU A 175 1.85 -19.81 -3.16
N SER A 176 2.51 -19.42 -4.27
CA SER A 176 3.97 -19.35 -4.34
C SER A 176 4.52 -18.29 -3.40
N ALA A 177 3.96 -17.08 -3.41
CA ALA A 177 4.39 -16.00 -2.53
C ALA A 177 4.20 -16.35 -1.05
N GLU A 178 3.05 -16.91 -0.68
CA GLU A 178 2.79 -17.44 0.66
C GLU A 178 3.82 -18.51 1.06
N GLY A 179 4.21 -19.36 0.11
CA GLY A 179 5.25 -20.37 0.26
C GLY A 179 6.69 -19.87 0.10
N ARG A 180 6.93 -18.55 0.12
CA ARG A 180 8.26 -17.91 -0.02
C ARG A 180 8.98 -18.20 -1.33
N ARG A 181 8.25 -18.51 -2.40
CA ARG A 181 8.79 -18.76 -3.75
C ARG A 181 8.36 -17.65 -4.70
N LEU A 182 9.17 -17.40 -5.72
CA LEU A 182 8.76 -16.51 -6.81
C LEU A 182 7.59 -17.14 -7.58
N PRO A 183 6.53 -16.37 -7.89
CA PRO A 183 5.47 -16.83 -8.77
C PRO A 183 5.98 -17.03 -10.20
N TYR A 184 5.46 -18.04 -10.90
CA TYR A 184 5.66 -18.24 -12.33
C TYR A 184 4.39 -18.86 -12.97
N PRO A 185 3.82 -18.27 -14.05
CA PRO A 185 4.18 -16.96 -14.62
C PRO A 185 4.00 -15.82 -13.60
N VAL A 186 4.69 -14.71 -13.82
CA VAL A 186 4.67 -13.57 -12.90
C VAL A 186 3.44 -12.71 -13.19
N SER A 187 2.44 -12.72 -12.31
CA SER A 187 1.31 -11.79 -12.41
C SER A 187 1.83 -10.35 -12.48
N THR A 188 1.57 -9.65 -13.60
CA THR A 188 2.15 -8.34 -13.84
C THR A 188 1.08 -7.34 -14.27
N TYR A 189 1.12 -6.18 -13.65
CA TYR A 189 0.37 -5.00 -14.02
C TYR A 189 1.29 -3.98 -14.64
N CYS A 190 0.87 -3.35 -15.73
CA CYS A 190 1.58 -2.26 -16.37
C CYS A 190 0.73 -0.99 -16.30
N PHE A 191 1.38 0.11 -15.93
CA PHE A 191 0.77 1.44 -15.84
C PHE A 191 1.67 2.45 -16.53
N THR A 192 1.07 3.34 -17.34
CA THR A 192 1.82 4.39 -18.06
C THR A 192 1.25 5.78 -17.76
N PRO A 193 1.41 6.30 -16.54
CA PRO A 193 0.72 7.52 -16.11
C PRO A 193 1.13 8.78 -16.90
N SER A 194 2.35 8.79 -17.45
CA SER A 194 2.82 9.87 -18.33
C SER A 194 1.99 10.11 -19.60
N VAL A 195 1.10 9.17 -19.97
CA VAL A 195 0.18 9.34 -21.12
C VAL A 195 -0.87 10.43 -20.84
N TYR A 196 -1.32 10.55 -19.58
CA TYR A 196 -2.33 11.50 -19.17
C TYR A 196 -1.80 12.57 -18.20
N ASP A 197 -0.52 12.50 -17.83
CA ASP A 197 0.16 13.49 -17.02
C ASP A 197 1.57 13.78 -17.58
N ASP A 198 1.62 14.80 -18.43
CA ASP A 198 2.83 15.28 -19.12
C ASP A 198 3.93 15.78 -18.17
N SER A 199 3.63 16.01 -16.90
CA SER A 199 4.63 16.42 -15.90
C SER A 199 5.52 15.28 -15.42
N LEU A 200 5.16 14.02 -15.72
CA LEU A 200 5.87 12.84 -15.22
C LEU A 200 7.03 12.38 -16.10
N ALA A 201 7.16 12.91 -17.33
CA ALA A 201 8.23 12.53 -18.24
C ALA A 201 8.58 13.68 -19.21
N PRO A 202 9.84 13.77 -19.69
CA PRO A 202 10.18 14.67 -20.78
C PRO A 202 9.37 14.39 -22.05
N ALA A 203 9.28 15.38 -22.95
CA ALA A 203 8.59 15.23 -24.23
C ALA A 203 9.14 14.03 -25.03
N GLY A 204 8.24 13.17 -25.51
CA GLY A 204 8.58 11.95 -26.25
C GLY A 204 9.18 10.83 -25.39
N LYS A 205 9.15 10.95 -24.06
CA LYS A 205 9.52 9.90 -23.10
C LYS A 205 8.32 9.54 -22.25
N HIS A 206 8.37 8.36 -21.64
CA HIS A 206 7.30 7.86 -20.80
C HIS A 206 7.84 7.21 -19.53
N THR A 207 7.15 7.46 -18.42
CA THR A 207 7.26 6.64 -17.22
C THR A 207 6.27 5.50 -17.30
N VAL A 208 6.78 4.29 -17.13
CA VAL A 208 6.02 3.05 -16.98
C VAL A 208 6.35 2.49 -15.60
N TYR A 209 5.39 1.96 -14.87
CA TYR A 209 5.71 1.13 -13.72
C TYR A 209 4.96 -0.20 -13.78
N LEU A 210 5.68 -1.24 -13.40
CA LEU A 210 5.17 -2.59 -13.30
C LEU A 210 4.90 -2.92 -11.84
N ALA A 211 3.79 -3.59 -11.56
CA ALA A 211 3.48 -4.08 -10.21
C ALA A 211 3.12 -5.56 -10.25
N CYS A 212 3.72 -6.35 -9.38
CA CYS A 212 3.29 -7.72 -9.12
C CYS A 212 2.47 -7.74 -7.82
N PRO A 213 1.19 -8.18 -7.81
CA PRO A 213 0.33 -8.21 -6.62
C PRO A 213 0.66 -9.33 -5.64
N CYS A 214 1.46 -10.31 -6.07
CA CYS A 214 1.76 -11.53 -5.34
C CYS A 214 3.27 -11.77 -5.31
N ALA A 215 4.05 -10.74 -4.99
CA ALA A 215 5.47 -10.89 -4.71
C ALA A 215 5.66 -11.33 -3.24
N PRO A 216 6.52 -12.32 -2.95
CA PRO A 216 6.82 -12.72 -1.57
C PRO A 216 7.54 -11.60 -0.80
N TYR A 217 7.08 -11.23 0.40
CA TYR A 217 7.82 -10.31 1.28
C TYR A 217 9.17 -10.91 1.65
N ASP A 218 9.15 -12.12 2.20
CA ASP A 218 10.29 -12.98 2.44
C ASP A 218 10.32 -14.08 1.38
N VAL A 219 11.42 -14.16 0.64
CA VAL A 219 11.63 -15.10 -0.46
C VAL A 219 12.84 -15.99 -0.17
N GLU A 220 12.73 -17.28 -0.48
CA GLU A 220 13.82 -18.24 -0.34
C GLU A 220 15.05 -17.80 -1.13
N GLY A 221 16.21 -17.63 -0.48
CA GLY A 221 17.42 -17.08 -1.11
C GLY A 221 17.54 -15.55 -1.07
N GLY A 222 16.50 -14.85 -0.60
CA GLY A 222 16.50 -13.40 -0.38
C GLY A 222 16.33 -12.57 -1.65
N TRP A 223 15.87 -11.33 -1.48
CA TRP A 223 15.62 -10.40 -2.59
C TRP A 223 16.91 -9.89 -3.25
N GLU A 224 18.01 -9.84 -2.52
CA GLU A 224 19.31 -9.40 -3.06
C GLU A 224 19.73 -10.23 -4.28
N SER A 225 19.51 -11.55 -4.24
CA SER A 225 19.85 -12.47 -5.34
C SER A 225 18.76 -12.62 -6.41
N GLN A 226 17.53 -12.20 -6.12
CA GLN A 226 16.35 -12.50 -6.96
C GLN A 226 15.71 -11.30 -7.63
N GLN A 227 16.02 -10.08 -7.18
CA GLN A 227 15.35 -8.86 -7.66
C GLN A 227 15.45 -8.66 -9.18
N GLU A 228 16.63 -8.91 -9.77
CA GLU A 228 16.85 -8.73 -11.20
C GLU A 228 16.10 -9.79 -12.01
N VAL A 229 16.20 -11.06 -11.61
CA VAL A 229 15.50 -12.18 -12.27
C VAL A 229 13.99 -11.96 -12.26
N PHE A 230 13.45 -11.49 -11.13
CA PHE A 230 12.03 -11.24 -11.01
C PHE A 230 11.59 -10.00 -11.81
N ALA A 231 12.38 -8.92 -11.82
CA ALA A 231 12.10 -7.75 -12.64
C ALA A 231 12.15 -8.06 -14.13
N ASP A 232 13.13 -8.84 -14.58
CA ASP A 232 13.23 -9.30 -15.97
C ASP A 232 12.02 -10.16 -16.36
N ALA A 233 11.55 -11.03 -15.46
CA ALA A 233 10.34 -11.81 -15.68
C ALA A 233 9.08 -10.94 -15.80
N MET A 234 8.95 -9.88 -15.00
CA MET A 234 7.86 -8.90 -15.13
C MET A 234 7.93 -8.15 -16.47
N ILE A 235 9.12 -7.71 -16.90
CA ILE A 235 9.32 -7.06 -18.19
C ILE A 235 8.97 -8.02 -19.35
N ALA A 236 9.36 -9.29 -19.23
CA ALA A 236 9.06 -10.32 -20.23
C ALA A 236 7.55 -10.56 -20.38
N GLN A 237 6.75 -10.41 -19.33
CA GLN A 237 5.28 -10.46 -19.44
C GLN A 237 4.73 -9.31 -20.30
N VAL A 238 5.28 -8.11 -20.16
CA VAL A 238 4.89 -6.97 -21.00
C VAL A 238 5.39 -7.18 -22.43
N GLU A 239 6.63 -7.63 -22.63
CA GLU A 239 7.20 -7.93 -23.95
C GLU A 239 6.35 -8.93 -24.74
N ALA A 240 5.85 -9.99 -24.08
CA ALA A 240 4.99 -10.99 -24.71
C ALA A 240 3.68 -10.40 -25.26
N HIS A 241 3.20 -9.30 -24.66
CA HIS A 241 1.98 -8.60 -25.06
C HIS A 241 2.23 -7.33 -25.89
N ALA A 242 3.45 -6.80 -25.84
CA ALA A 242 3.88 -5.57 -26.49
C ALA A 242 5.29 -5.75 -27.10
N PRO A 243 5.43 -6.53 -28.19
CA PRO A 243 6.75 -6.86 -28.75
C PRO A 243 7.55 -5.61 -29.13
N GLY A 244 8.80 -5.55 -28.68
CA GLY A 244 9.68 -4.40 -28.80
C GLY A 244 9.56 -3.38 -27.66
N PHE A 245 8.87 -3.71 -26.58
CA PHE A 245 8.82 -2.91 -25.35
C PHE A 245 10.18 -2.85 -24.67
N THR A 246 10.85 -3.99 -24.51
CA THR A 246 12.14 -4.10 -23.81
C THR A 246 13.19 -3.18 -24.44
N ALA A 247 13.20 -3.07 -25.76
CA ALA A 247 14.10 -2.19 -26.51
C ALA A 247 13.85 -0.68 -26.27
N SER A 248 12.70 -0.30 -25.70
CA SER A 248 12.39 1.10 -25.36
C SER A 248 12.91 1.54 -24.00
N ILE A 249 13.27 0.59 -23.14
CA ILE A 249 13.62 0.87 -21.74
C ILE A 249 14.99 1.54 -21.72
N THR A 250 15.03 2.79 -21.25
CA THR A 250 16.26 3.58 -21.12
C THR A 250 16.84 3.53 -19.72
N ASP A 251 15.99 3.30 -18.71
CA ASP A 251 16.41 3.17 -17.31
C ASP A 251 15.39 2.36 -16.52
N ARG A 252 15.82 1.74 -15.42
CA ARG A 252 14.96 0.98 -14.51
C ARG A 252 15.32 1.18 -13.04
N HIS A 253 14.29 1.22 -12.19
CA HIS A 253 14.43 1.26 -10.74
C HIS A 253 13.54 0.22 -10.07
N ILE A 254 14.16 -0.69 -9.32
CA ILE A 254 13.47 -1.80 -8.66
C ILE A 254 13.13 -1.42 -7.20
N ARG A 255 11.91 -1.73 -6.75
CA ARG A 255 11.47 -1.62 -5.36
C ARG A 255 11.01 -3.00 -4.88
N THR A 256 11.94 -3.73 -4.28
CA THR A 256 11.63 -5.01 -3.64
C THR A 256 10.83 -4.80 -2.35
N PRO A 257 10.07 -5.81 -1.89
CA PRO A 257 9.43 -5.79 -0.58
C PRO A 257 10.39 -5.46 0.58
N THR A 258 11.58 -6.06 0.59
CA THR A 258 12.58 -5.79 1.64
C THR A 258 13.14 -4.38 1.58
N PHE A 259 13.35 -3.82 0.38
CA PHE A 259 13.69 -2.41 0.21
C PHE A 259 12.60 -1.51 0.80
N MET A 260 11.33 -1.74 0.44
CA MET A 260 10.22 -0.92 0.93
C MET A 260 10.09 -0.99 2.46
N ALA A 261 10.23 -2.19 3.04
CA ALA A 261 10.14 -2.33 4.48
C ALA A 261 11.26 -1.61 5.25
N ARG A 262 12.48 -1.65 4.74
CA ARG A 262 13.64 -1.04 5.42
C ARG A 262 13.75 0.45 5.13
N GLU A 263 13.83 0.82 3.85
CA GLU A 263 14.16 2.16 3.41
C GLU A 263 12.96 3.11 3.46
N LEU A 264 11.74 2.59 3.26
CA LEU A 264 10.51 3.38 3.34
C LEU A 264 9.78 3.23 4.67
N ARG A 265 10.37 2.51 5.64
CA ARG A 265 9.79 2.22 6.96
C ARG A 265 8.35 1.72 6.85
N TRP A 266 8.16 0.74 5.98
CA TRP A 266 6.86 0.17 5.64
C TRP A 266 6.79 -1.29 6.10
N PRO A 267 6.43 -1.56 7.37
CA PRO A 267 6.51 -2.89 7.96
C PRO A 267 5.82 -3.96 7.12
N GLY A 268 6.56 -5.03 6.80
CA GLY A 268 6.09 -6.14 5.95
C GLY A 268 5.85 -5.78 4.48
N ALA A 269 6.13 -4.54 4.04
CA ALA A 269 5.81 -4.02 2.70
C ALA A 269 4.36 -4.27 2.25
N HIS A 270 3.45 -4.40 3.21
CA HIS A 270 2.06 -4.72 2.94
C HIS A 270 1.28 -3.44 2.62
N PRO A 271 0.68 -3.24 1.43
CA PRO A 271 0.12 -1.95 1.00
C PRO A 271 -1.01 -1.42 1.88
N MET A 272 -1.64 -2.30 2.65
CA MET A 272 -2.65 -1.94 3.63
C MET A 272 -2.12 -1.97 5.07
N GLN A 273 -0.81 -2.16 5.31
CA GLN A 273 -0.11 -2.43 6.58
C GLN A 273 -0.48 -3.76 7.27
N LEU A 274 -1.77 -4.09 7.32
CA LEU A 274 -2.30 -5.40 7.73
C LEU A 274 -3.18 -5.96 6.63
N ASP A 275 -3.35 -7.28 6.59
CA ASP A 275 -4.19 -7.95 5.59
C ASP A 275 -5.62 -7.40 5.62
N ILE A 276 -6.28 -7.44 4.47
CA ILE A 276 -7.74 -7.19 4.36
C ILE A 276 -8.45 -8.54 4.43
N SER A 277 -8.27 -9.23 5.55
CA SER A 277 -9.00 -10.45 5.87
C SER A 277 -10.35 -10.13 6.52
N LEU A 278 -11.28 -11.08 6.51
CA LEU A 278 -12.58 -10.89 7.15
C LEU A 278 -12.47 -10.55 8.63
N ASP A 279 -11.42 -11.01 9.31
CA ASP A 279 -11.15 -10.74 10.71
C ASP A 279 -10.44 -9.38 10.98
N GLN A 280 -9.95 -8.70 9.94
CA GLN A 280 -9.19 -7.43 10.02
C GLN A 280 -9.75 -6.33 9.13
N LEU A 281 -11.07 -6.33 8.92
CA LEU A 281 -11.81 -5.38 8.09
C LEU A 281 -12.85 -4.61 8.91
N ALA A 282 -13.14 -3.37 8.50
CA ALA A 282 -14.14 -2.49 9.09
C ALA A 282 -13.96 -2.33 10.61
N PHE A 283 -15.01 -2.56 11.39
CA PHE A 283 -15.01 -2.43 12.85
C PHE A 283 -14.13 -3.45 13.57
N MET A 284 -13.52 -4.40 12.85
CA MET A 284 -12.59 -5.37 13.41
C MET A 284 -11.12 -5.01 13.14
N ARG A 285 -10.85 -3.91 12.42
CA ARG A 285 -9.51 -3.44 12.07
C ARG A 285 -8.99 -2.37 13.05
N PRO A 286 -7.74 -2.46 13.55
CA PRO A 286 -6.85 -3.61 13.49
C PRO A 286 -7.32 -4.75 14.43
N THR A 287 -8.07 -4.38 15.46
CA THR A 287 -8.83 -5.26 16.33
C THR A 287 -10.16 -4.56 16.65
N ARG A 288 -11.14 -5.28 17.18
CA ARG A 288 -12.43 -4.68 17.60
C ARG A 288 -12.29 -3.57 18.64
N ARG A 289 -11.23 -3.60 19.44
CA ARG A 289 -11.02 -2.65 20.54
C ARG A 289 -10.27 -1.39 20.11
N LEU A 290 -9.54 -1.46 19.01
CA LEU A 290 -8.78 -0.35 18.44
C LEU A 290 -9.46 0.29 17.21
N SER A 291 -10.59 -0.27 16.75
CA SER A 291 -11.32 0.24 15.58
C SER A 291 -12.00 1.59 15.81
N GLY A 292 -12.12 2.02 17.07
CA GLY A 292 -12.62 3.32 17.45
C GLY A 292 -11.60 4.46 17.38
N HIS A 293 -10.40 4.24 16.83
CA HIS A 293 -9.32 5.25 16.72
C HIS A 293 -8.80 5.81 18.04
N THR A 294 -9.22 5.28 19.18
CA THR A 294 -8.69 5.56 20.52
C THR A 294 -7.88 4.37 21.03
N VAL A 295 -6.95 4.63 21.97
CA VAL A 295 -6.13 3.57 22.57
C VAL A 295 -6.61 3.28 23.99
N PRO A 296 -7.09 2.05 24.28
CA PRO A 296 -7.53 1.68 25.62
C PRO A 296 -6.44 1.90 26.67
N GLY A 297 -6.79 2.58 27.76
CA GLY A 297 -5.85 2.88 28.86
C GLY A 297 -4.85 4.01 28.58
N VAL A 298 -4.91 4.66 27.41
CA VAL A 298 -4.04 5.79 27.07
C VAL A 298 -4.87 6.97 26.54
N ALA A 299 -5.21 7.89 27.43
CA ALA A 299 -5.90 9.12 27.05
C ALA A 299 -5.02 10.00 26.14
N GLY A 300 -5.64 10.75 25.24
CA GLY A 300 -4.92 11.68 24.35
C GLY A 300 -4.11 11.01 23.23
N LEU A 301 -4.15 9.67 23.08
CA LEU A 301 -3.53 8.95 21.97
C LEU A 301 -4.60 8.43 20.99
N TYR A 302 -4.44 8.77 19.72
CA TYR A 302 -5.33 8.39 18.64
C TYR A 302 -4.56 7.73 17.49
N THR A 303 -5.17 6.75 16.83
CA THR A 303 -4.55 6.01 15.73
C THR A 303 -5.29 6.27 14.42
N CYS A 304 -4.55 6.43 13.34
CA CYS A 304 -5.07 6.50 11.99
C CYS A 304 -4.10 5.84 11.00
N GLY A 305 -4.41 5.89 9.71
CA GLY A 305 -3.59 5.28 8.66
C GLY A 305 -4.08 3.89 8.24
N ALA A 306 -3.30 3.24 7.38
CA ALA A 306 -3.77 2.07 6.62
C ALA A 306 -4.05 0.82 7.47
N SER A 307 -3.40 0.67 8.62
CA SER A 307 -3.61 -0.41 9.58
C SER A 307 -4.86 -0.23 10.46
N THR A 308 -5.61 0.86 10.30
CA THR A 308 -6.77 1.18 11.15
C THR A 308 -8.09 1.10 10.39
N ALA A 309 -9.21 1.06 11.12
CA ALA A 309 -10.55 1.06 10.54
C ALA A 309 -10.78 2.27 9.61
N PRO A 310 -11.66 2.16 8.61
CA PRO A 310 -12.43 0.96 8.23
C PRO A 310 -11.66 0.01 7.29
N VAL A 311 -10.68 0.49 6.55
CA VAL A 311 -9.87 -0.28 5.58
C VAL A 311 -8.61 0.51 5.23
N GLY A 312 -7.57 -0.17 4.75
CA GLY A 312 -6.38 0.48 4.22
C GLY A 312 -6.63 1.27 2.92
N GLY A 313 -5.65 2.07 2.52
CA GLY A 313 -5.67 2.87 1.29
C GLY A 313 -5.65 4.38 1.54
N ILE A 314 -5.85 5.16 0.46
CA ILE A 314 -5.61 6.61 0.43
C ILE A 314 -6.86 7.47 0.69
N ALA A 315 -7.95 6.88 1.18
CA ALA A 315 -9.27 7.55 1.26
C ALA A 315 -9.38 8.67 2.32
N GLY A 316 -8.43 8.80 3.24
CA GLY A 316 -8.45 9.81 4.31
C GLY A 316 -9.52 9.60 5.40
N SER A 317 -10.42 8.62 5.25
CA SER A 317 -11.51 8.32 6.18
C SER A 317 -11.03 8.00 7.59
N SER A 318 -9.96 7.20 7.72
CA SER A 318 -9.32 6.89 8.99
C SER A 318 -8.79 8.14 9.71
N GLY A 319 -8.07 9.01 9.00
CA GLY A 319 -7.57 10.27 9.56
C GLY A 319 -8.70 11.19 10.02
N LYS A 320 -9.77 11.28 9.22
CA LYS A 320 -10.98 12.03 9.60
C LYS A 320 -11.65 11.46 10.86
N ALA A 321 -11.77 10.13 10.97
CA ALA A 321 -12.37 9.49 12.13
C ALA A 321 -11.57 9.75 13.42
N ALA A 322 -10.24 9.59 13.36
CA ALA A 322 -9.36 9.91 14.48
C ALA A 322 -9.46 11.40 14.91
N ALA A 323 -9.51 12.32 13.95
CA ALA A 323 -9.69 13.74 14.24
C ALA A 323 -11.03 14.04 14.94
N LEU A 324 -12.11 13.37 14.54
CA LEU A 324 -13.41 13.52 15.20
C LEU A 324 -13.40 13.00 16.63
N GLU A 325 -12.73 11.88 16.91
CA GLU A 325 -12.58 11.38 18.28
C GLU A 325 -11.71 12.30 19.15
N LEU A 326 -10.68 12.91 18.57
CA LEU A 326 -9.89 13.93 19.25
C LEU A 326 -10.75 15.15 19.60
N LEU A 327 -11.53 15.67 18.66
CA LEU A 327 -12.37 16.85 18.89
C LEU A 327 -13.45 16.63 19.94
N LYS A 328 -14.00 15.41 20.07
CA LYS A 328 -14.97 15.06 21.14
C LYS A 328 -14.35 15.10 22.54
N ALA A 329 -13.04 14.86 22.63
CA ALA A 329 -12.32 14.82 23.90
C ALA A 329 -11.78 16.20 24.31
N GLN A 330 -11.84 17.20 23.42
CA GLN A 330 -11.51 18.57 23.77
C GLN A 330 -12.71 19.24 24.47
N PRO A 331 -12.46 20.01 25.54
CA PRO A 331 -13.50 20.66 26.34
C PRO A 331 -14.27 21.76 25.59
#